data_AF-A0A7S0RIB9-F1
#
_entry.id   AF-A0A7S0RIB9-F1
#
_cell.length_a   1.000
_cell.length_b   1.000
_cell.length_c   1.000
_cell.angle_alpha   90.00
_cell.angle_beta   90.00
_cell.angle_gamma   90.00
#
_symmetry.space_group_name_H-M   'P 1'
#
loop_
_entity.id
_entity.type
_entity.pdbx_description
1 polymer ?
#
loop_
_entity_poly.entity_id
_entity_poly.type
_entity_poly.pdbx_seq_one_letter_code
_entity_poly.pdbx_strand_id
1 'polypeptide(L)'
;AALGDPRVLPGLATCHSVTTFHGQYVGNQVEVEMLTATQWDLQERPAADGGDAKVVMRSRPGRGEDIQEWHLLRRFDFHHARQTMSVVARELTAPDSPPRVYCKGSFEKIANICTKESVPADYHARARQYALDG
;
A
#
# COMPACT_ATOMS: atom_id res chain seq x y z
N ALA A 1 8.18 -14.91 -6.18
CA ALA A 1 6.79 -15.37 -6.41
C ALA A 1 5.73 -14.37 -5.90
N ALA A 2 5.91 -13.68 -4.76
CA ALA A 2 4.88 -12.79 -4.20
C ALA A 2 4.70 -11.43 -4.92
N LEU A 3 5.72 -10.91 -5.62
CA LEU A 3 5.63 -9.66 -6.40
C LEU A 3 4.80 -9.79 -7.68
N GLY A 4 4.36 -11.01 -8.05
CA GLY A 4 3.57 -11.25 -9.27
C GLY A 4 2.05 -11.29 -9.05
N ASP A 5 1.56 -11.22 -7.80
CA ASP A 5 0.12 -11.10 -7.56
C ASP A 5 -0.31 -9.65 -7.79
N PRO A 6 -1.24 -9.38 -8.73
CA PRO A 6 -1.67 -8.01 -9.06
C PRO A 6 -2.35 -7.28 -7.89
N ARG A 7 -2.64 -7.96 -6.78
CA ARG A 7 -3.25 -7.38 -5.58
C ARG A 7 -2.22 -6.94 -4.53
N VAL A 8 -0.98 -7.43 -4.58
CA VAL A 8 0.04 -7.16 -3.57
C VAL A 8 0.74 -5.82 -3.83
N LEU A 9 1.13 -5.56 -5.07
CA LEU A 9 1.83 -4.31 -5.45
C LEU A 9 1.02 -3.05 -5.14
N PRO A 10 -0.29 -2.97 -5.47
CA PRO A 10 -1.10 -1.83 -5.06
C PRO A 10 -1.13 -1.63 -3.55
N GLY A 11 -1.13 -2.72 -2.76
CA GLY A 11 -1.06 -2.64 -1.30
C GLY A 11 0.23 -2.01 -0.79
N LEU A 12 1.38 -2.41 -1.35
CA LEU A 12 2.69 -1.83 -1.02
C LEU A 12 2.78 -0.36 -1.44
N ALA A 13 2.24 -0.02 -2.61
CA ALA A 13 2.26 1.34 -3.14
C ALA A 13 1.28 2.29 -2.43
N THR A 14 0.20 1.78 -1.83
CA THR A 14 -0.86 2.64 -1.26
C THR A 14 -0.84 2.70 0.27
N CYS A 15 -0.45 1.62 0.95
CA CYS A 15 -0.58 1.50 2.40
C CYS A 15 0.67 2.04 3.11
N HIS A 16 0.84 3.37 3.10
CA HIS A 16 1.93 4.06 3.78
C HIS A 16 1.54 5.49 4.20
N SER A 17 2.36 6.09 5.05
CA SER A 17 2.20 7.46 5.53
C SER A 17 3.01 8.50 4.73
N VAL A 18 3.85 8.06 3.78
CA VAL A 18 4.65 8.95 2.92
C VAL A 18 3.79 10.03 2.25
N THR A 19 4.32 11.26 2.26
CA THR A 19 3.79 12.45 1.59
C THR A 19 4.86 13.06 0.68
N THR A 20 4.56 14.17 0.01
CA THR A 20 5.54 14.93 -0.78
C THR A 20 5.74 16.33 -0.21
N PHE A 21 6.99 16.82 -0.23
CA PHE A 21 7.33 18.20 0.06
C PHE A 21 8.39 18.68 -0.93
N HIS A 22 8.10 19.75 -1.67
CA HIS A 22 8.95 20.26 -2.75
C HIS A 22 9.38 19.18 -3.76
N GLY A 23 8.47 18.25 -4.08
CA GLY A 23 8.71 17.16 -5.03
C GLY A 23 9.57 16.01 -4.50
N GLN A 24 9.92 16.00 -3.20
CA GLN A 24 10.63 14.91 -2.54
C GLN A 24 9.70 14.13 -1.62
N TYR A 25 9.92 12.82 -1.49
CA TYR A 25 9.19 11.99 -0.55
C TYR A 25 9.61 12.28 0.90
N VAL A 26 8.62 12.44 1.77
CA VAL A 26 8.80 12.70 3.19
C VAL A 26 8.03 11.65 4.00
N GLY A 27 8.70 11.04 4.97
CA GLY A 27 8.11 10.01 5.84
C GLY A 27 9.19 9.18 6.54
N ASN A 28 8.78 8.07 7.16
CA ASN A 28 9.72 7.07 7.67
C ASN A 28 10.56 6.51 6.51
N GLN A 29 11.89 6.45 6.67
CA GLN A 29 12.82 6.00 5.65
C GLN A 29 12.45 4.63 5.07
N VAL A 30 12.03 3.67 5.91
CA VAL A 30 11.62 2.34 5.46
C VAL A 30 10.42 2.41 4.51
N GLU A 31 9.45 3.29 4.79
CA GLU A 31 8.30 3.47 3.91
C GLU A 31 8.66 4.18 2.60
N VAL A 32 9.57 5.16 2.67
CA VAL A 32 10.07 5.86 1.48
C VAL A 32 10.82 4.91 0.54
N GLU A 33 11.69 4.06 1.09
CA GLU A 33 12.41 3.04 0.33
C GLU A 33 11.45 1.99 -0.24
N MET A 34 10.47 1.53 0.54
CA MET A 34 9.44 0.61 0.07
C MET A 34 8.65 1.20 -1.11
N LEU A 35 8.15 2.44 -0.98
CA LEU A 35 7.44 3.12 -2.07
C LEU A 35 8.34 3.25 -3.30
N THR A 36 9.59 3.67 -3.11
CA THR A 36 10.55 3.82 -4.22
C THR A 36 10.79 2.48 -4.93
N ALA A 37 10.90 1.39 -4.17
CA ALA A 37 11.09 0.04 -4.71
C ALA A 37 9.88 -0.45 -5.51
N THR A 38 8.66 0.01 -5.20
CA THR A 38 7.48 -0.35 -5.99
C THR A 38 7.51 0.20 -7.41
N GLN A 39 8.29 1.26 -7.69
CA GLN A 39 8.23 2.03 -8.94
C GLN A 39 6.85 2.67 -9.18
N TRP A 40 6.22 3.15 -8.11
CA TRP A 40 4.99 3.95 -8.18
C TRP A 40 5.28 5.37 -7.71
N ASP A 41 4.51 6.31 -8.25
CA ASP A 41 4.60 7.73 -7.93
C ASP A 41 3.38 8.20 -7.15
N LEU A 42 3.63 8.93 -6.05
CA LEU A 42 2.58 9.64 -5.32
C LEU A 42 2.31 10.98 -6.02
N GLN A 43 1.05 11.22 -6.39
CA GLN A 43 0.60 12.43 -7.06
C GLN A 43 -0.53 13.09 -6.28
N GLU A 44 -0.34 14.36 -5.94
CA GLU A 44 -1.40 15.21 -5.42
C GLU A 44 -2.06 15.93 -6.61
N ARG A 45 -3.30 15.55 -6.93
CA ARG A 45 -4.05 16.09 -8.06
C ARG A 45 -5.12 17.07 -7.54
N PRO A 46 -5.17 18.32 -8.04
CA PRO A 46 -6.24 19.24 -7.68
C PRO A 46 -7.62 18.63 -7.94
N ALA A 47 -8.59 18.93 -7.09
CA ALA A 47 -9.97 18.58 -7.38
C ALA A 47 -10.53 19.46 -8.50
N ALA A 48 -11.29 18.88 -9.42
CA ALA A 48 -11.89 19.61 -10.54
C ALA A 48 -13.00 20.58 -10.10
N ASP A 49 -13.61 20.33 -8.94
CA ASP A 49 -14.74 21.07 -8.37
C ASP A 49 -14.34 22.01 -7.22
N GLY A 50 -13.03 22.24 -7.03
CA GLY A 50 -12.51 23.07 -5.93
C GLY A 50 -12.57 22.40 -4.55
N GLY A 51 -12.89 21.10 -4.49
CA GLY A 51 -12.74 20.30 -3.27
C GLY A 51 -11.29 19.97 -2.90
N ASP A 52 -11.12 19.09 -1.92
CA ASP A 52 -9.80 18.67 -1.45
C ASP A 52 -9.00 17.94 -2.53
N ALA A 53 -7.69 18.20 -2.57
CA ALA A 53 -6.78 17.54 -3.51
C ALA A 53 -6.84 16.01 -3.34
N LYS A 54 -6.84 15.31 -4.48
CA LYS A 54 -6.86 13.86 -4.56
C LYS A 54 -5.44 13.32 -4.46
N VAL A 55 -5.20 12.38 -3.55
CA VAL A 55 -3.95 11.61 -3.56
C VAL A 55 -4.11 10.39 -4.45
N VAL A 56 -3.28 10.31 -5.48
CA VAL A 56 -3.27 9.20 -6.45
C VAL A 56 -1.90 8.55 -6.46
N MET A 57 -1.87 7.23 -6.27
CA MET A 57 -0.70 6.39 -6.50
C MET A 57 -0.75 5.88 -7.93
N ARG A 58 0.29 6.14 -8.72
CA ARG A 58 0.34 5.78 -10.14
C ARG A 58 1.55 4.91 -10.41
N SER A 59 1.35 3.74 -11.02
CA SER A 59 2.48 2.91 -11.44
C SER A 59 3.28 3.59 -12.54
N ARG A 60 4.60 3.35 -12.56
CA ARG A 60 5.45 3.75 -13.68
C ARG A 60 5.28 2.78 -14.85
N PRO A 61 5.37 3.25 -16.11
CA PRO A 61 5.28 2.36 -17.27
C PRO A 61 6.42 1.33 -17.24
N GLY A 62 6.05 0.04 -17.19
CA GLY A 62 6.98 -1.08 -17.43
C GLY A 62 6.99 -1.49 -18.91
N ARG A 63 7.94 -2.33 -19.33
CA ARG A 63 7.89 -2.95 -20.67
C ARG A 63 6.69 -3.90 -20.75
N GLY A 64 5.59 -3.44 -21.31
CA GLY A 64 4.41 -4.26 -21.62
C GLY A 64 3.34 -4.37 -20.52
N GLU A 65 3.41 -3.54 -19.48
CA GLU A 65 2.40 -3.49 -18.42
C GLU A 65 1.55 -2.22 -18.52
N ASP A 66 0.23 -2.38 -18.33
CA ASP A 66 -0.69 -1.25 -18.27
C ASP A 66 -0.45 -0.41 -17.01
N ILE A 67 -0.60 0.91 -17.18
CA ILE A 67 -0.51 1.84 -16.06
C ILE A 67 -1.71 1.62 -15.14
N GLN A 68 -1.45 1.51 -13.84
CA GLN A 68 -2.45 1.44 -12.79
C GLN A 68 -2.48 2.74 -12.01
N GLU A 69 -3.68 3.19 -11.67
CA GLU A 69 -3.87 4.38 -10.83
C GLU A 69 -4.83 4.07 -9.69
N TRP A 70 -4.43 4.44 -8.47
CA TRP A 70 -5.16 4.16 -7.25
C TRP A 70 -5.35 5.45 -6.46
N HIS A 71 -6.60 5.87 -6.29
CA HIS A 71 -6.95 7.01 -5.47
C HIS A 71 -7.09 6.59 -4.01
N LEU A 72 -6.40 7.28 -3.09
CA LEU A 72 -6.53 7.07 -1.64
C LEU A 72 -7.77 7.81 -1.11
N LEU A 73 -8.84 7.07 -0.84
CA LEU A 73 -10.08 7.63 -0.30
C LEU A 73 -9.96 7.98 1.19
N ARG A 74 -9.19 7.17 1.94
CA ARG A 74 -8.94 7.41 3.36
C ARG A 74 -7.66 6.69 3.79
N ARG A 75 -6.87 7.35 4.66
CA ARG A 75 -5.78 6.73 5.40
C ARG A 75 -6.15 6.64 6.86
N PHE A 76 -5.78 5.53 7.48
CA PHE A 76 -5.84 5.31 8.92
C PHE A 76 -4.41 5.05 9.37
N ASP A 77 -3.81 6.05 10.01
CA ASP A 77 -2.44 5.99 10.48
C ASP A 77 -2.23 4.86 11.49
N PHE A 78 -0.95 4.56 11.72
CA PHE A 78 -0.56 3.49 12.62
C PHE A 78 -1.13 3.71 14.02
N HIS A 79 -1.94 2.75 14.47
CA HIS A 79 -2.58 2.81 15.77
C HIS A 79 -1.89 1.89 16.76
N HIS A 80 -1.18 2.44 17.74
CA HIS A 80 -0.35 1.67 18.67
C HIS A 80 -1.06 0.49 19.34
N ALA A 81 -2.31 0.63 19.79
CA ALA A 81 -3.04 -0.47 20.44
C ALA A 81 -3.39 -1.62 19.48
N ARG A 82 -3.58 -1.32 18.18
CA ARG A 82 -3.90 -2.31 17.14
C ARG A 82 -2.65 -2.83 16.45
N GLN A 83 -1.56 -2.06 16.52
CA GLN A 83 -0.28 -2.31 15.84
C GLN A 83 -0.44 -2.48 14.32
N THR A 84 -1.37 -1.73 13.74
CA THR A 84 -1.68 -1.75 12.32
C THR A 84 -1.97 -0.34 11.79
N MET A 85 -1.76 -0.16 10.49
CA MET A 85 -2.29 0.94 9.70
C MET A 85 -3.11 0.38 8.53
N SER A 86 -4.01 1.19 7.98
CA SER A 86 -4.77 0.79 6.79
C SER A 86 -5.11 1.95 5.88
N VAL A 87 -5.46 1.63 4.63
CA VAL A 87 -5.96 2.59 3.65
C VAL A 87 -7.19 2.02 2.97
N VAL A 88 -8.10 2.91 2.58
CA VAL A 88 -9.18 2.62 1.63
C VAL A 88 -8.78 3.24 0.30
N ALA A 89 -8.63 2.43 -0.73
CA ALA A 89 -8.16 2.87 -2.04
C ALA A 89 -9.11 2.40 -3.15
N ARG A 90 -9.33 3.25 -4.14
CA ARG A 90 -10.13 2.93 -5.34
C ARG A 90 -9.23 2.91 -6.55
N GLU A 91 -9.31 1.83 -7.33
CA GLU A 91 -8.65 1.74 -8.62
C GLU A 91 -9.37 2.63 -9.63
N LEU A 92 -8.64 3.55 -10.26
CA LEU A 92 -9.16 4.49 -11.26
C LEU A 92 -9.12 3.89 -12.67
N THR A 93 -8.21 2.94 -12.91
CA THR A 93 -8.04 2.24 -14.19
C THR A 93 -9.04 1.09 -14.39
N ALA A 94 -9.74 0.71 -13.32
CA ALA A 94 -10.87 -0.22 -13.33
C ALA A 94 -12.03 0.37 -12.51
N PRO A 95 -12.73 1.40 -13.03
CA PRO A 95 -13.66 2.23 -12.25
C PRO A 95 -14.88 1.47 -11.71
N ASP A 96 -15.26 0.37 -12.34
CA ASP A 96 -16.35 -0.50 -11.88
C ASP A 96 -15.93 -1.41 -10.71
N SER A 97 -14.63 -1.45 -10.38
CA SER A 97 -14.14 -2.24 -9.24
C SER A 97 -14.48 -1.55 -7.90
N PRO A 98 -14.92 -2.32 -6.89
CA PRO A 98 -15.19 -1.74 -5.58
C PRO A 98 -13.89 -1.24 -4.93
N PRO A 99 -13.97 -0.23 -4.04
CA PRO A 99 -12.84 0.15 -3.21
C PRO A 99 -12.25 -1.06 -2.45
N ARG A 100 -10.93 -1.06 -2.29
CA ARG A 100 -10.21 -2.09 -1.53
C ARG A 100 -9.63 -1.50 -0.26
N VAL A 101 -9.50 -2.35 0.76
CA VAL A 101 -8.81 -2.03 1.99
C VAL A 101 -7.48 -2.76 2.00
N TYR A 102 -6.39 -2.00 2.17
CA TYR A 102 -5.06 -2.57 2.43
C TYR A 102 -4.67 -2.27 3.86
N CYS A 103 -4.10 -3.27 4.55
CA CYS A 103 -3.72 -3.18 5.95
C CYS A 103 -2.32 -3.76 6.12
N LYS A 104 -1.48 -3.09 6.91
CA LYS A 104 -0.17 -3.59 7.31
C LYS A 104 0.07 -3.42 8.80
N GLY A 105 0.93 -4.28 9.34
CA GLY A 105 1.27 -4.34 10.76
C GLY A 105 2.28 -5.46 11.00
N SER A 106 2.52 -5.83 12.26
CA SER A 106 3.36 -6.99 12.57
C SER A 106 2.75 -8.26 11.97
N PHE A 107 3.59 -9.24 11.60
CA PHE A 107 3.10 -10.47 10.99
C PHE A 107 2.17 -11.23 11.95
N GLU A 108 2.42 -11.20 13.26
CA GLU A 108 1.53 -11.80 14.26
C GLU A 108 0.17 -11.10 14.29
N LYS A 109 0.15 -9.76 14.21
CA LYS A 109 -1.10 -8.99 14.23
C LYS A 109 -1.90 -9.16 12.96
N ILE A 110 -1.25 -9.23 11.80
CA ILE A 110 -1.91 -9.55 10.53
C ILE A 110 -2.50 -10.96 10.57
N ALA A 111 -1.75 -11.97 11.01
CA ALA A 111 -2.28 -13.34 11.14
C ALA A 111 -3.51 -13.40 12.06
N ASN A 112 -3.52 -12.63 13.15
CA ASN A 112 -4.64 -12.61 14.11
C ASN A 112 -5.94 -12.01 13.55
N ILE A 113 -5.87 -11.13 12.54
CA ILE A 113 -7.05 -10.51 11.93
C ILE A 113 -7.50 -11.22 10.64
N CYS A 114 -6.65 -12.09 10.09
CA CYS A 114 -7.00 -12.92 8.94
C CYS A 114 -7.95 -14.07 9.36
N THR A 115 -8.74 -14.56 8.40
CA THR A 115 -9.44 -15.83 8.59
C THR A 115 -8.41 -16.95 8.72
N LYS A 116 -8.57 -17.84 9.69
CA LYS A 116 -7.55 -18.85 10.04
C LYS A 116 -7.18 -19.72 8.85
N GLU A 117 -8.16 -20.06 8.02
CA GLU A 117 -8.03 -20.92 6.85
C GLU A 117 -7.27 -20.23 5.70
N SER A 118 -7.17 -18.90 5.72
CA SER A 118 -6.42 -18.13 4.72
C SER A 118 -4.93 -17.99 5.05
N VAL A 119 -4.54 -18.27 6.29
CA VAL A 119 -3.14 -18.14 6.74
C VAL A 119 -2.38 -19.41 6.36
N PRO A 120 -1.32 -19.31 5.54
CA PRO A 120 -0.49 -20.46 5.18
C PRO A 120 0.14 -21.12 6.41
N ALA A 121 0.26 -22.45 6.40
CA ALA A 121 0.83 -23.21 7.53
C ALA A 121 2.29 -22.81 7.86
N ASP A 122 3.05 -22.34 6.87
CA ASP A 122 4.43 -21.88 6.99
C ASP A 122 4.58 -20.38 7.30
N TYR A 123 3.46 -19.63 7.44
CA TYR A 123 3.46 -18.17 7.57
C TYR A 123 4.34 -17.68 8.72
N HIS A 124 4.11 -18.17 9.94
CA HIS A 124 4.84 -17.72 11.12
C HIS A 124 6.33 -18.08 11.07
N ALA A 125 6.66 -19.29 10.59
CA ALA A 125 8.04 -19.74 10.48
C ALA A 125 8.83 -18.85 9.50
N ARG A 126 8.24 -18.58 8.32
CA ARG A 126 8.88 -17.74 7.29
C ARG A 126 8.96 -16.27 7.67
N ALA A 127 7.88 -15.71 8.23
CA ALA A 127 7.87 -14.33 8.67
C ALA A 127 8.91 -14.09 9.77
N ARG A 128 9.04 -15.03 10.72
CA ARG A 128 10.08 -14.99 11.75
C ARG A 128 11.48 -15.08 11.18
N GLN A 129 11.71 -15.95 10.19
CA GLN A 129 13.00 -16.07 9.53
C GLN A 129 13.41 -14.74 8.87
N TYR A 130 12.53 -14.14 8.06
CA TYR A 130 12.82 -12.85 7.44
C TYR A 130 13.06 -11.73 8.46
N ALA A 131 12.33 -11.72 9.58
CA ALA A 131 12.55 -10.74 10.64
C ALA A 131 13.92 -10.90 11.34
N LEU A 132 14.51 -12.10 11.34
CA LEU A 132 15.85 -12.36 11.88
C LEU A 132 16.95 -12.02 10.88
N ASP A 133 16.68 -12.19 9.58
CA ASP A 133 17.65 -11.98 8.50
C ASP A 133 17.92 -10.48 8.22
N GLY A 134 17.02 -9.59 8.66
CA GLY A 134 17.09 -8.13 8.43
C GLY A 134 16.63 -7.72 7.05
#